data_AF-A0A9E5NJ22-F1
#
_entry.id   AF-A0A9E5NJ22-F1
#
_cell.length_a   1.000
_cell.length_b   1.000
_cell.length_c   1.000
_cell.angle_alpha   90.00
_cell.angle_beta   90.00
_cell.angle_gamma   90.00
#
_symmetry.space_group_name_H-M   'P 1'
#
loop_
_entity.id
_entity.type
_entity.pdbx_description
1 polymer ?
#
loop_
_entity_poly.entity_id
_entity_poly.type
_entity_poly.pdbx_seq_one_letter_code
_entity_poly.pdbx_strand_id
1 'polypeptide(L)'
;MWHVCLPMLRPVMGVLVINTFIGMWVVYVWPSMVVAGNRRAWPAALGPQNIMTGTFAVSGLEHLVEGGPIEFASIPFRLAAATVATLPSLLCFFFAQR
;
A
#
# COMPACT_ATOMS: atom_id res chain seq x y z
N MET A 1 -31.94 -19.34 8.04
CA MET A 1 -30.80 -18.48 8.45
C MET A 1 -30.19 -17.74 7.25
N TRP A 2 -29.70 -18.45 6.22
CA TRP A 2 -29.06 -17.85 5.02
C TRP A 2 -29.93 -16.79 4.32
N HIS A 3 -31.20 -17.06 4.03
CA HIS A 3 -32.05 -16.15 3.24
C HIS A 3 -32.63 -14.96 4.02
N VAL A 4 -32.55 -14.95 5.36
CA VAL A 4 -33.16 -13.91 6.21
C VAL A 4 -32.10 -13.01 6.84
N CYS A 5 -31.02 -13.58 7.38
CA CYS A 5 -29.97 -12.79 8.04
C CYS A 5 -28.97 -12.17 7.04
N LEU A 6 -28.63 -12.84 5.92
CA LEU A 6 -27.71 -12.26 4.92
C LEU A 6 -28.19 -10.97 4.26
N PRO A 7 -29.46 -10.83 3.82
CA PRO A 7 -29.90 -9.58 3.22
C PRO A 7 -29.90 -8.42 4.23
N MET A 8 -30.14 -8.69 5.51
CA MET A 8 -30.02 -7.70 6.59
C MET A 8 -28.56 -7.32 6.90
N LEU A 9 -27.61 -8.25 6.70
CA LEU A 9 -26.18 -8.02 6.94
C LEU A 9 -25.42 -7.45 5.73
N ARG A 10 -26.07 -7.27 4.57
CA ARG A 10 -25.45 -6.66 3.37
C ARG A 10 -24.64 -5.38 3.65
N PRO A 11 -25.15 -4.38 4.40
CA PRO A 11 -24.36 -3.17 4.69
C PRO A 11 -23.14 -3.48 5.58
N VAL A 12 -23.30 -4.38 6.56
CA VAL A 12 -22.21 -4.79 7.47
C VAL A 12 -21.10 -5.51 6.71
N MET A 13 -21.47 -6.42 5.81
CA MET A 13 -20.52 -7.15 4.97
C MET A 13 -19.77 -6.22 4.01
N GLY A 14 -20.45 -5.20 3.46
CA GLY A 14 -19.80 -4.18 2.62
C GLY A 14 -18.71 -3.43 3.37
N VAL A 15 -19.03 -2.91 4.57
CA VAL A 15 -18.07 -2.20 5.42
C VAL A 15 -16.90 -3.11 5.83
N LEU A 16 -17.17 -4.35 6.20
CA LEU A 16 -16.14 -5.33 6.53
C LEU A 16 -15.15 -5.54 5.38
N VAL A 17 -15.66 -5.82 4.18
CA VAL A 17 -14.81 -6.07 3.00
C VAL A 17 -13.95 -4.85 2.67
N ILE A 18 -14.53 -3.65 2.69
CA ILE A 18 -13.80 -2.41 2.41
C ILE A 18 -12.72 -2.16 3.47
N ASN A 19 -13.06 -2.29 4.75
CA ASN A 19 -12.12 -2.05 5.84
C ASN A 19 -10.99 -3.08 5.86
N THR A 20 -11.29 -4.35 5.62
CA THR A 20 -10.29 -5.41 5.51
C THR A 20 -9.38 -5.19 4.30
N PHE A 21 -9.93 -4.77 3.16
CA PHE A 21 -9.12 -4.45 1.97
C PHE A 21 -8.15 -3.29 2.24
N ILE A 22 -8.64 -2.16 2.78
CA ILE A 22 -7.80 -1.00 3.10
C ILE A 22 -6.73 -1.37 4.13
N GLY A 23 -7.10 -2.15 5.16
CA GLY A 23 -6.18 -2.64 6.16
C GLY A 23 -5.05 -3.46 5.53
N MET A 24 -5.39 -4.45 4.70
CA MET A 24 -4.39 -5.32 4.08
C MET A 24 -3.51 -4.57 3.07
N TRP A 25 -4.05 -3.55 2.39
CA TRP A 25 -3.31 -2.74 1.42
C TRP A 25 -2.15 -1.95 2.07
N VAL A 26 -2.32 -1.49 3.31
CA VAL A 26 -1.32 -0.66 4.02
C VAL A 26 -0.40 -1.49 4.92
N VAL A 27 -0.66 -2.79 5.11
CA VAL A 27 0.19 -3.66 5.93
C VAL A 27 1.53 -3.93 5.25
N TYR A 28 2.58 -3.24 5.72
CA TYR A 28 3.94 -3.41 5.24
C TYR A 28 4.89 -4.02 6.29
N VAL A 29 4.61 -3.83 7.59
CA VAL A 29 5.51 -4.24 8.70
C VAL A 29 5.73 -5.75 8.74
N TRP A 30 4.65 -6.53 8.66
CA TRP A 30 4.77 -7.98 8.70
C TRP A 30 5.47 -8.55 7.45
N PRO A 31 5.09 -8.15 6.22
CA PRO A 31 5.82 -8.57 5.03
C PRO A 31 7.29 -8.16 5.00
N SER A 32 7.66 -7.00 5.57
CA SER A 32 9.05 -6.55 5.56
C SER A 32 9.94 -7.44 6.43
N MET A 33 9.37 -8.09 7.44
CA MET A 33 10.09 -9.05 8.28
C MET A 33 10.21 -10.43 7.60
N VAL A 34 9.14 -10.91 6.96
CA VAL A 34 9.08 -12.29 6.44
C VAL A 34 9.72 -12.41 5.05
N VAL A 35 9.64 -11.36 4.23
CA VAL A 35 10.02 -11.40 2.81
C VAL A 35 11.25 -10.53 2.51
N ALA A 36 11.97 -10.09 3.56
CA ALA A 36 13.11 -9.16 3.47
C ALA A 36 14.13 -9.50 2.37
N GLY A 37 14.33 -10.79 2.08
CA GLY A 37 15.29 -11.25 1.06
C GLY A 37 14.71 -11.70 -0.29
N ASN A 38 13.39 -11.85 -0.45
CA ASN A 38 12.80 -12.42 -1.66
C ASN A 38 11.96 -11.42 -2.46
N ARG A 39 12.61 -10.74 -3.42
CA ARG A 39 11.97 -9.73 -4.29
C ARG A 39 10.79 -10.28 -5.11
N ARG A 40 10.71 -11.58 -5.37
CA ARG A 40 9.61 -12.20 -6.12
C ARG A 40 8.30 -12.28 -5.34
N ALA A 41 8.36 -12.20 -4.01
CA ALA A 41 7.20 -12.33 -3.13
C ALA A 41 6.83 -11.00 -2.45
N TRP A 42 7.38 -9.87 -2.91
CA TRP A 42 7.09 -8.56 -2.32
C TRP A 42 5.62 -8.17 -2.53
N PRO A 43 4.84 -7.96 -1.46
CA PRO A 43 3.53 -7.35 -1.60
C PRO A 43 3.67 -5.87 -1.97
N ALA A 44 2.62 -5.34 -2.60
CA ALA A 44 2.58 -3.97 -3.10
C ALA A 44 2.91 -2.92 -2.03
N ALA A 45 2.53 -3.16 -0.77
CA ALA A 45 2.80 -2.29 0.37
C ALA A 45 4.30 -2.08 0.65
N LEU A 46 5.16 -3.04 0.31
CA LEU A 46 6.62 -2.91 0.50
C LEU A 46 7.27 -1.99 -0.54
N GLY A 47 6.66 -1.78 -1.70
CA GLY A 47 7.21 -0.93 -2.75
C GLY A 47 7.48 0.50 -2.27
N PRO A 48 6.44 1.22 -1.80
CA PRO A 48 6.59 2.56 -1.23
C PRO A 48 7.56 2.60 -0.03
N GLN A 49 7.53 1.61 0.85
CA GLN A 49 8.44 1.54 2.00
C GLN A 49 9.91 1.42 1.57
N ASN A 50 10.21 0.58 0.58
CA ASN A 50 11.56 0.42 0.04
C ASN A 50 12.04 1.69 -0.66
N ILE A 51 11.14 2.43 -1.32
CA ILE A 51 11.44 3.76 -1.90
C ILE A 51 11.74 4.78 -0.79
N MET A 52 10.98 4.78 0.30
CA MET A 52 11.18 5.70 1.42
C MET A 52 12.48 5.42 2.19
N THR A 53 12.88 4.16 2.30
CA THR A 53 14.11 3.72 2.99
C THR A 53 15.34 3.73 2.10
N GLY A 54 15.21 4.00 0.80
CA GLY A 54 16.33 4.02 -0.15
C GLY A 54 16.81 2.63 -0.59
N THR A 55 16.11 1.57 -0.20
CA THR A 55 16.47 0.17 -0.51
C THR A 55 15.95 -0.28 -1.89
N PHE A 56 15.36 0.64 -2.66
CA PHE A 56 14.82 0.36 -3.98
C PHE A 56 15.91 0.40 -5.05
N ALA A 57 16.44 -0.78 -5.42
CA ALA A 57 17.40 -0.92 -6.51
C ALA A 57 16.67 -1.12 -7.85
N VAL A 58 16.53 -0.03 -8.62
CA VAL A 58 16.22 -0.07 -10.06
C VAL A 58 17.39 0.56 -10.79
N SER A 59 18.06 -0.24 -11.62
CA SER A 59 19.18 0.18 -12.45
C SER A 59 18.78 1.40 -13.29
N GLY A 60 19.54 2.50 -13.20
CA GLY A 60 19.28 3.77 -13.88
C GLY A 60 18.49 4.82 -13.08
N LEU A 61 17.90 4.47 -11.94
CA LEU A 61 17.23 5.40 -11.00
C LEU A 61 18.00 5.54 -9.68
N GLU A 62 19.15 4.87 -9.59
CA GLU A 62 20.04 4.85 -8.43
C GLU A 62 20.51 6.25 -8.01
N HIS A 63 20.81 7.15 -8.96
CA HIS A 63 21.17 8.55 -8.68
C HIS A 63 20.07 9.34 -7.93
N LEU A 64 18.79 9.01 -8.11
CA LEU A 64 17.67 9.70 -7.45
C LEU A 64 17.39 9.15 -6.04
N VAL A 65 18.06 8.04 -5.68
CA VAL A 65 17.85 7.25 -4.46
C VAL A 65 19.14 7.12 -3.63
N GLU A 66 20.32 7.37 -4.20
CA GLU A 66 21.67 7.26 -3.59
C GLU A 66 21.96 8.26 -2.46
N GLY A 67 20.95 8.97 -1.99
CA GLY A 67 21.09 10.18 -1.20
C GLY A 67 20.62 10.09 0.23
N GLY A 68 21.17 9.17 1.04
CA GLY A 68 20.98 9.15 2.49
C GLY A 68 19.54 9.30 3.02
N PRO A 69 19.36 9.58 4.32
CA PRO A 69 18.02 9.66 4.90
C PRO A 69 17.23 10.89 4.41
N ILE A 70 17.90 11.97 3.98
CA ILE A 70 17.28 13.28 3.68
C ILE A 70 18.04 14.03 2.56
N GLU A 71 18.10 13.50 1.34
CA GLU A 71 18.40 14.36 0.19
C GLU A 71 17.13 15.00 -0.36
N PHE A 72 17.11 16.34 -0.38
CA PHE A 72 15.99 17.14 -0.89
C PHE A 72 15.56 16.76 -2.32
N ALA A 73 16.48 16.23 -3.12
CA ALA A 73 16.23 15.74 -4.47
C ALA A 73 15.29 14.51 -4.52
N SER A 74 15.32 13.66 -3.49
CA SER A 74 14.52 12.42 -3.42
C SER A 74 13.11 12.64 -2.84
N ILE A 75 12.86 13.78 -2.19
CA ILE A 75 11.57 14.15 -1.58
C ILE A 75 10.41 14.12 -2.58
N PRO A 76 10.46 14.80 -3.75
CA PRO A 76 9.34 14.78 -4.69
C PRO A 76 9.04 13.37 -5.20
N PHE A 77 10.06 12.53 -5.35
CA PHE A 77 9.89 11.14 -5.76
C PHE A 77 9.20 10.30 -4.67
N ARG A 78 9.62 10.45 -3.40
CA ARG A 78 8.96 9.78 -2.25
C ARG A 78 7.50 10.23 -2.09
N LEU A 79 7.22 11.52 -2.32
CA LEU A 79 5.85 12.04 -2.32
C LEU A 79 5.01 11.48 -3.47
N ALA A 80 5.57 11.37 -4.68
CA ALA A 80 4.90 10.73 -5.80
C ALA A 80 4.59 9.26 -5.52
N ALA A 81 5.51 8.52 -4.90
CA ALA A 81 5.26 7.15 -4.48
C ALA A 81 4.15 7.07 -3.43
N ALA A 82 4.13 7.99 -2.47
CA ALA A 82 3.09 8.07 -1.46
C ALA A 82 1.71 8.41 -2.06
N THR A 83 1.63 9.33 -3.03
CA THR A 83 0.35 9.67 -3.69
C THR A 83 -0.17 8.51 -4.54
N VAL A 84 0.72 7.77 -5.22
CA VAL A 84 0.30 6.57 -5.96
C VAL A 84 -0.18 5.47 -5.01
N ALA A 85 0.47 5.31 -3.85
CA ALA A 85 0.09 4.32 -2.85
C ALA A 85 -1.28 4.59 -2.21
N THR A 86 -1.71 5.86 -2.14
CA THR A 86 -3.01 6.25 -1.55
C THR A 86 -4.18 6.15 -2.54
N LEU A 87 -3.92 6.08 -3.86
CA LEU A 87 -4.96 6.00 -4.89
C LEU A 87 -5.97 4.84 -4.68
N PRO A 88 -5.56 3.60 -4.37
CA PRO A 88 -6.51 2.49 -4.23
C PRO A 88 -7.45 2.69 -3.05
N SER A 89 -6.94 3.22 -1.93
CA SER A 89 -7.76 3.56 -0.78
C SER A 89 -8.77 4.68 -1.10
N LEU A 90 -8.34 5.69 -1.86
CA LEU A 90 -9.22 6.78 -2.30
C LEU A 90 -10.31 6.28 -3.27
N LEU A 91 -9.95 5.41 -4.23
CA LEU A 91 -10.92 4.80 -5.14
C LEU A 91 -11.96 3.99 -4.36
N CYS A 92 -11.52 3.14 -3.43
CA CYS A 92 -12.44 2.41 -2.55
C CYS A 92 -13.35 3.34 -1.75
N PHE A 93 -12.83 4.45 -1.23
CA PHE A 93 -13.65 5.43 -0.52
C PHE A 93 -14.72 6.07 -1.41
N PHE A 94 -14.35 6.53 -2.61
CA PHE A 94 -15.32 7.13 -3.55
C PHE A 94 -16.40 6.15 -4.02
N PHE A 95 -16.04 4.89 -4.27
CA PHE A 95 -17.01 3.86 -4.63
C PHE A 95 -17.88 3.40 -3.46
N ALA A 96 -17.35 3.43 -2.24
CA ALA A 96 -18.10 3.05 -1.04
C ALA A 96 -19.06 4.14 -0.54
N GLN A 97 -18.77 5.41 -0.83
CA GLN A 97 -19.58 6.55 -0.39
C GLN A 97 -20.84 6.78 -1.24
N ARG A 98 -20.93 6.16 -2.42
CA ARG A 98 -22.04 6.34 -3.37
C ARG A 98 -23.10 5.25 -3.23
#